data_AF-X1A5Q7-F1
#
_entry.id   AF-X1A5Q7-F1
#
_cell.length_a   1.000
_cell.length_b   1.000
_cell.length_c   1.000
_cell.angle_alpha   90.00
_cell.angle_beta   90.00
_cell.angle_gamma   90.00
#
_symmetry.space_group_name_H-M   'P 1'
#
loop_
_entity.id
_entity.type
_entity.pdbx_description
1 polymer ?
#
loop_
_entity_poly.entity_id
_entity_poly.type
_entity_poly.pdbx_seq_one_letter_code
_entity_poly.pdbx_strand_id
1 'polypeptide(L)'
;MKKRNQTKYVPPSTLGEYDSYDKQIGGNHYQDFVIQPAEFINKNKLLFAEGNAIKYIVRANKKGGKEDLLKAKHYIDMIIERDYQ
;
A
#
# COMPACT_ATOMS: atom_id res chain seq x y z
N MET A 1 -28.44 12.73 7.77
CA MET A 1 -27.02 13.02 7.43
C MET A 1 -26.72 12.48 6.05
N LYS A 2 -26.43 13.37 5.09
CA LYS A 2 -26.21 13.00 3.68
C LYS A 2 -24.94 12.15 3.60
N LYS A 3 -25.09 10.90 3.14
CA LYS A 3 -23.97 10.00 2.82
C LYS A 3 -23.09 10.74 1.82
N ARG A 4 -21.86 11.08 2.23
CA ARG A 4 -20.90 11.75 1.35
C ARG A 4 -20.71 10.85 0.13
N ASN A 5 -21.06 11.38 -1.04
CA ASN A 5 -20.84 10.75 -2.32
C ASN A 5 -19.37 10.36 -2.41
N GLN A 6 -19.10 9.06 -2.42
CA GLN A 6 -17.86 8.52 -2.95
C GLN A 6 -17.75 9.02 -4.39
N THR A 7 -16.98 10.08 -4.61
CA THR A 7 -16.38 10.35 -5.90
C THR A 7 -15.60 9.09 -6.28
N LYS A 8 -16.25 8.24 -7.07
CA LYS A 8 -15.66 7.08 -7.70
C LYS A 8 -14.42 7.57 -8.43
N TYR A 9 -13.24 7.15 -7.99
CA TYR A 9 -12.06 7.25 -8.81
C TYR A 9 -12.37 6.49 -10.11
N VAL A 10 -12.26 7.18 -11.25
CA VAL A 10 -12.49 6.61 -12.58
C VAL A 10 -11.11 6.49 -13.23
N PRO A 11 -10.51 5.28 -13.31
CA PRO A 11 -9.23 5.10 -13.97
C PRO A 11 -9.38 5.33 -15.49
N PRO A 12 -8.35 5.89 -16.16
CA PRO A 12 -8.40 6.07 -17.59
C PRO A 12 -7.99 4.78 -18.31
N SER A 13 -8.96 3.98 -18.74
CA SER A 13 -8.93 3.40 -20.09
C SER A 13 -10.35 3.04 -20.54
N THR A 14 -10.74 3.59 -21.69
CA THR A 14 -12.03 3.37 -22.36
C THR A 14 -12.12 2.00 -23.04
N LEU A 15 -11.37 0.99 -22.57
CA LEU A 15 -11.19 -0.29 -23.26
C LEU A 15 -11.10 -1.50 -22.31
N GLY A 16 -11.82 -1.52 -21.19
CA GLY A 16 -12.02 -2.76 -20.42
C GLY A 16 -10.74 -3.50 -19.98
N GLU A 17 -9.62 -2.79 -19.84
CA GLU A 17 -8.36 -3.39 -19.39
C GLU A 17 -8.36 -3.52 -17.87
N TYR A 18 -8.02 -4.72 -17.42
CA TYR A 18 -7.85 -5.08 -16.02
C TYR A 18 -6.56 -4.44 -15.47
N ASP A 19 -6.65 -3.64 -14.40
CA ASP A 19 -5.48 -3.20 -13.65
C ASP A 19 -5.13 -4.23 -12.57
N SER A 20 -3.84 -4.55 -12.46
CA SER A 20 -3.28 -5.32 -11.35
C SER A 20 -3.64 -4.74 -9.97
N TYR A 21 -3.90 -3.44 -9.87
CA TYR A 21 -4.32 -2.76 -8.64
C TYR A 21 -5.82 -2.89 -8.32
N ASP A 22 -6.63 -3.51 -9.18
CA ASP A 22 -8.05 -3.75 -8.88
C ASP A 22 -8.29 -5.10 -8.18
N LYS A 23 -7.33 -6.01 -8.26
CA LYS A 23 -7.44 -7.36 -7.69
C LYS A 23 -6.39 -7.62 -6.63
N GLN A 24 -6.83 -8.07 -5.47
CA GLN A 24 -5.95 -8.65 -4.48
C GLN A 24 -6.09 -10.18 -4.50
N ILE A 25 -4.97 -10.90 -4.62
CA ILE A 25 -4.96 -12.36 -4.43
C ILE A 25 -4.79 -12.65 -2.94
N GLY A 26 -5.88 -13.11 -2.30
CA GLY A 26 -5.92 -13.48 -0.89
C GLY A 26 -6.15 -12.31 0.07
N GLY A 27 -7.28 -12.33 0.77
CA GLY A 27 -7.73 -11.23 1.66
C GLY A 27 -8.16 -9.98 0.89
N ASN A 28 -8.44 -8.89 1.61
CA ASN A 28 -8.93 -7.61 1.06
C ASN A 28 -8.25 -6.37 1.69
N HIS A 29 -7.13 -6.55 2.37
CA HIS A 29 -6.52 -5.54 3.24
C HIS A 29 -5.92 -4.32 2.51
N TYR A 30 -5.88 -4.32 1.17
CA TYR A 30 -5.48 -3.16 0.37
C TYR A 30 -6.59 -2.54 -0.49
N GLN A 31 -7.76 -3.19 -0.59
CA GLN A 31 -8.84 -2.76 -1.49
C GLN A 31 -9.59 -1.52 -1.00
N ASP A 32 -9.53 -1.24 0.30
CA ASP A 32 -10.20 -0.08 0.90
C ASP A 32 -9.39 1.23 0.76
N PHE A 33 -8.14 1.17 0.27
CA PHE A 33 -7.33 2.37 0.11
C PHE A 33 -7.71 3.13 -1.16
N VAL A 34 -7.66 4.46 -1.08
CA VAL A 34 -7.85 5.35 -2.25
C VAL A 34 -6.81 5.06 -3.34
N ILE A 35 -5.59 4.70 -2.93
CA ILE A 35 -4.47 4.28 -3.78
C ILE A 35 -3.87 3.04 -3.12
N GLN A 36 -3.64 1.96 -3.88
CA GLN A 36 -3.00 0.78 -3.30
C GLN A 36 -1.55 1.12 -2.87
N PRO A 37 -1.05 0.54 -1.76
CA PRO A 37 0.32 0.79 -1.32
C PRO A 37 1.35 0.48 -2.40
N ALA A 38 1.18 -0.62 -3.14
CA ALA A 38 2.05 -1.00 -4.25
C ALA A 38 2.04 0.01 -5.40
N GLU A 39 0.89 0.64 -5.69
CA GLU A 39 0.78 1.68 -6.71
C GLU A 39 1.57 2.93 -6.30
N PHE A 40 1.40 3.40 -5.06
CA PHE A 40 2.15 4.53 -4.51
C PHE A 40 3.67 4.27 -4.55
N ILE A 41 4.10 3.09 -4.11
CA ILE A 41 5.52 2.70 -4.05
C ILE A 41 6.13 2.68 -5.46
N ASN A 42 5.46 2.04 -6.43
CA ASN A 42 5.97 1.91 -7.80
C ASN A 42 6.01 3.26 -8.52
N LYS A 43 4.95 4.07 -8.41
CA LYS A 43 4.89 5.39 -9.06
C LYS A 43 5.98 6.34 -8.56
N ASN A 44 6.34 6.25 -7.28
CA ASN A 44 7.40 7.06 -6.67
C ASN A 44 8.79 6.41 -6.76
N LYS A 45 8.91 5.22 -7.36
CA LYS A 45 10.17 4.46 -7.50
C LYS A 45 10.91 4.29 -6.17
N LEU A 46 10.17 4.03 -5.09
CA LEU A 46 10.77 3.81 -3.78
C LEU A 46 11.59 2.53 -3.76
N LEU A 47 12.68 2.54 -2.99
CA LEU A 47 13.50 1.36 -2.78
C LEU A 47 12.74 0.31 -1.94
N PHE A 48 13.24 -0.91 -1.98
CA PHE A 48 12.54 -2.09 -1.46
C PHE A 48 12.18 -1.96 0.03
N ALA A 49 13.08 -1.41 0.84
CA ALA A 49 12.87 -1.31 2.28
C ALA A 49 11.76 -0.31 2.62
N GLU A 50 11.78 0.86 1.99
CA GLU A 50 10.77 1.91 2.10
C GLU A 50 9.39 1.39 1.69
N GLY A 51 9.33 0.67 0.57
CA GLY A 51 8.08 0.08 0.09
C GLY A 51 7.51 -0.95 1.07
N ASN A 52 8.36 -1.80 1.65
CA ASN A 52 7.90 -2.75 2.65
C ASN A 52 7.44 -2.06 3.94
N ALA A 53 8.18 -1.06 4.43
CA ALA A 53 7.79 -0.30 5.62
C ALA A 53 6.38 0.30 5.45
N ILE A 54 6.12 1.01 4.34
CA ILE A 54 4.80 1.59 4.04
C ILE A 54 3.72 0.52 4.00
N LYS A 55 3.94 -0.56 3.24
CA LYS A 55 3.00 -1.68 3.08
C LYS A 55 2.59 -2.26 4.44
N TYR A 56 3.56 -2.51 5.32
CA TYR A 56 3.31 -3.11 6.63
C TYR A 56 2.62 -2.14 7.60
N ILE A 57 2.97 -0.85 7.59
CA ILE A 57 2.33 0.18 8.42
C ILE A 57 0.83 0.26 8.12
N VAL A 58 0.47 0.42 6.84
CA VAL A 58 -0.93 0.59 6.45
C VAL A 58 -1.73 -0.70 6.59
N ARG A 59 -1.07 -1.86 6.44
CA ARG A 59 -1.72 -3.16 6.60
C ARG A 59 -2.01 -3.53 8.04
N ALA A 60 -1.22 -3.07 9.01
CA ALA A 60 -1.30 -3.50 10.42
C ALA A 60 -2.73 -3.49 10.99
N ASN A 61 -3.52 -2.46 10.70
CA ASN A 61 -4.90 -2.32 11.18
C ASN A 61 -5.91 -3.28 10.50
N LYS A 62 -5.53 -3.87 9.37
CA LYS A 62 -6.35 -4.78 8.56
C LYS A 62 -5.88 -6.23 8.66
N LYS A 63 -4.59 -6.46 8.89
CA LYS A 63 -3.95 -7.77 9.02
C LYS A 63 -2.65 -7.64 9.82
N GLY A 64 -2.32 -8.66 10.61
CA GLY A 64 -0.99 -8.78 11.25
C GLY A 64 -0.74 -7.90 12.47
N GLY A 65 -1.45 -6.77 12.64
CA GLY A 65 -1.39 -5.96 13.85
C GLY A 65 0.04 -5.58 14.25
N LYS A 66 0.40 -5.84 15.52
CA LYS A 66 1.73 -5.57 16.07
C LYS A 66 2.85 -6.23 15.28
N GLU A 67 2.62 -7.43 14.73
CA GLU A 67 3.66 -8.15 13.98
C GLU A 67 4.03 -7.43 12.68
N ASP A 68 3.05 -6.86 11.99
CA ASP A 68 3.30 -6.03 10.81
C ASP A 68 4.04 -4.74 11.18
N LEU A 69 3.74 -4.13 12.33
CA LEU A 69 4.51 -2.97 12.81
C LEU A 69 5.96 -3.33 13.16
N LEU A 70 6.22 -4.52 13.72
CA LEU A 70 7.59 -4.99 13.96
C LEU A 70 8.35 -5.24 12.65
N LYS A 71 7.69 -5.78 11.62
CA LYS A 71 8.28 -5.89 10.28
C LYS A 71 8.59 -4.52 9.69
N ALA A 72 7.66 -3.56 9.81
CA ALA A 72 7.90 -2.20 9.36
C ALA A 72 9.12 -1.57 10.03
N LYS A 73 9.25 -1.72 11.36
CA LYS A 73 10.43 -1.28 12.11
C LYS A 73 11.72 -1.88 11.54
N HIS A 74 11.76 -3.18 11.30
CA HIS A 74 12.94 -3.84 10.74
C HIS A 74 13.33 -3.27 9.37
N TYR A 75 12.38 -2.96 8.50
CA TYR A 75 12.66 -2.30 7.23
C TYR A 75 13.16 -0.86 7.40
N ILE A 76 12.74 -0.15 8.45
CA ILE A 76 13.29 1.16 8.80
C ILE A 76 14.74 1.01 9.25
N ASP A 77 15.06 0.00 10.07
CA ASP A 77 16.43 -0.29 10.50
C ASP A 77 17.34 -0.53 9.26
N MET A 78 16.87 -1.29 8.26
CA MET A 78 17.59 -1.48 6.99
C MET A 78 17.86 -0.18 6.21
N ILE A 79 16.93 0.79 6.24
CA ILE A 79 17.13 2.09 5.58
C ILE A 79 18.23 2.87 6.30
N ILE A 80 18.20 2.85 7.64
CA ILE A 80 19.23 3.51 8.47
C ILE A 80 20.61 2.91 8.18
N GLU A 81 20.73 1.59 8.18
CA GLU A 81 21.98 0.88 7.88
C GLU A 81 22.51 1.15 6.47
N ARG A 82 21.61 1.28 5.47
CA ARG A 82 22.00 1.50 4.07
C ARG A 82 22.48 2.92 3.78
N ASP A 83 21.81 3.92 4.36
CA ASP A 83 21.96 5.33 3.93
C ASP A 83 22.69 6.21 4.95
N TYR A 84 22.76 5.79 6.22
CA TYR A 84 23.22 6.62 7.33
C TYR A 84 24.32 5.96 8.17
N GLN A 85 24.81 4.79 7.75
CA GLN A 85 25.95 4.10 8.34
C GLN A 85 26.98 3.80 7.24
#